data_AF-A0A933JZ49-F1
#
_entry.id   AF-A0A933JZ49-F1
#
_cell.length_a   1.000
_cell.length_b   1.000
_cell.length_c   1.000
_cell.angle_alpha   90.00
_cell.angle_beta   90.00
_cell.angle_gamma   90.00
#
_symmetry.space_group_name_H-M   'P 1'
#
loop_
_entity.id
_entity.type
_entity.pdbx_description
1 polymer ?
#
loop_
_entity_poly.entity_id
_entity_poly.type
_entity_poly.pdbx_seq_one_letter_code
_entity_poly.pdbx_strand_id
1 'polypeptide(L)'
;MQKGYRLLREGHDEKSIGVWWDLWLSIRTRIPDGVRSCNAVKLVAGTQSFGNWVPDFEELFEWCAESDPRVATRGAEFGRALLLRFPDEEESSLVSWRRALAGHLFILGSVDEGRSLLEETVSRFPTNVWGYVALADEYAHIWERRGDRLPLDLDRARTYLQQGLKVASKGRDREAVLERLKDIDDKGS
;
A
#
# COMPACT_ATOMS: atom_id res chain seq x y z
N MET A 1 15.45 -1.51 14.34
CA MET A 1 15.26 -1.69 12.88
C MET A 1 16.20 -2.75 12.31
N GLN A 2 17.51 -2.67 12.57
CA GLN A 2 18.58 -3.48 11.96
C GLN A 2 18.39 -5.00 12.12
N LYS A 3 17.82 -5.46 13.24
CA LYS A 3 17.52 -6.88 13.43
C LYS A 3 16.57 -7.43 12.37
N GLY A 4 15.51 -6.70 12.00
CA GLY A 4 14.59 -7.15 10.94
C GLY A 4 15.26 -7.16 9.58
N TYR A 5 16.03 -6.14 9.22
CA TYR A 5 16.82 -6.16 7.97
C TYR A 5 17.81 -7.34 7.89
N ARG A 6 18.41 -7.77 9.01
CA ARG A 6 19.23 -9.00 9.03
C ARG A 6 18.38 -10.23 8.71
N LEU A 7 17.22 -10.36 9.34
CA LEU A 7 16.30 -11.48 9.11
C LEU A 7 15.79 -11.52 7.67
N LEU A 8 15.46 -10.37 7.06
CA LEU A 8 15.08 -10.32 5.64
C LEU A 8 16.19 -10.84 4.72
N ARG A 9 17.44 -10.41 4.96
CA ARG A 9 18.58 -10.88 4.18
C ARG A 9 18.86 -12.38 4.35
N GLU A 10 18.40 -12.98 5.45
CA GLU A 10 18.51 -14.41 5.74
C GLU A 10 17.29 -15.21 5.26
N GLY A 11 16.31 -14.58 4.60
CA GLY A 11 15.07 -15.21 4.14
C GLY A 11 14.11 -15.58 5.28
N HIS A 12 14.13 -14.80 6.37
CA HIS A 12 13.31 -15.03 7.56
C HIS A 12 12.21 -13.98 7.70
N ASP A 13 11.37 -13.86 6.69
CA ASP A 13 10.39 -12.79 6.53
C ASP A 13 9.37 -12.72 7.69
N GLU A 14 8.77 -13.84 8.06
CA GLU A 14 7.84 -13.90 9.21
C GLU A 14 8.48 -13.42 10.52
N LYS A 15 9.74 -13.80 10.76
CA LYS A 15 10.50 -13.36 11.94
C LYS A 15 10.81 -11.87 11.86
N SER A 16 11.10 -11.37 10.67
CA SER A 16 11.31 -9.93 10.43
C SER A 16 10.05 -9.14 10.76
N ILE A 17 8.88 -9.58 10.25
CA ILE A 17 7.58 -8.97 10.55
C ILE A 17 7.36 -8.92 12.06
N GLY A 18 7.58 -10.01 12.78
CA GLY A 18 7.43 -10.01 14.25
C GLY A 18 8.32 -8.98 14.94
N VAL A 19 9.60 -8.92 14.58
CA VAL A 19 10.57 -7.97 15.17
C VAL A 19 10.22 -6.52 14.84
N TRP A 20 9.80 -6.24 13.61
CA TRP A 20 9.41 -4.90 13.18
C TRP A 20 8.04 -4.48 13.73
N TRP A 21 7.14 -5.43 13.95
CA TRP A 21 5.86 -5.19 14.61
C TRP A 21 6.06 -4.80 16.08
N ASP A 22 6.86 -5.54 16.84
CA ASP A 22 7.16 -5.19 18.24
C ASP A 22 7.82 -3.80 18.33
N LEU A 23 8.70 -3.49 17.37
CA LEU A 23 9.31 -2.17 17.27
C LEU A 23 8.27 -1.09 16.99
N TRP A 24 7.36 -1.30 16.05
CA TRP A 24 6.27 -0.36 15.75
C TRP A 24 5.43 -0.06 16.99
N LEU A 25 4.99 -1.11 17.70
CA LEU A 25 4.20 -0.98 18.93
C LEU A 25 4.94 -0.15 19.99
N SER A 26 6.26 -0.27 20.08
CA SER A 26 7.08 0.54 20.99
C SER A 26 7.30 1.97 20.50
N ILE A 27 7.42 2.22 19.19
CA ILE A 27 7.68 3.57 18.66
C ILE A 27 6.40 4.40 18.68
N ARG A 28 5.27 3.83 18.24
CA ARG A 28 4.03 4.59 18.03
C ARG A 28 3.51 5.30 19.28
N THR A 29 3.77 4.73 20.46
CA THR A 29 3.37 5.29 21.76
C THR A 29 4.26 6.43 22.23
N ARG A 30 5.40 6.66 21.56
CA ARG A 30 6.41 7.65 21.93
C ARG A 30 6.48 8.83 20.96
N ILE A 31 5.81 8.74 19.81
CA ILE A 31 5.75 9.83 18.83
C ILE A 31 4.99 11.00 19.47
N PRO A 32 5.60 12.20 19.59
CA PRO A 32 4.93 13.38 20.16
C PRO A 32 3.79 13.86 19.27
N ASP A 33 2.65 14.28 19.84
CA ASP A 33 1.41 14.63 19.09
C ASP A 33 1.63 15.60 17.92
N GLY A 34 2.55 16.56 18.04
CA GLY A 34 2.89 17.51 16.99
C GLY A 34 3.67 16.95 15.79
N VAL A 35 4.15 15.70 15.84
CA VAL A 35 4.88 15.06 14.73
C VAL A 35 3.88 14.45 13.74
N ARG A 36 3.83 14.99 12.53
CA ARG A 36 2.81 14.69 11.51
C ARG A 36 3.38 14.20 10.16
N SER A 37 4.69 13.91 10.11
CA SER A 37 5.35 13.19 9.01
C SER A 37 6.43 12.24 9.56
N CYS A 38 6.72 11.16 8.85
CA CYS A 38 7.68 10.13 9.27
C CYS A 38 9.10 10.68 9.40
N ASN A 39 9.50 11.62 8.53
CA ASN A 39 10.84 12.24 8.55
C ASN A 39 11.11 13.08 9.80
N ALA A 40 10.06 13.56 10.46
CA ALA A 40 10.13 14.30 11.72
C ALA A 40 10.25 13.38 12.95
N VAL A 41 10.09 12.06 12.81
CA VAL A 41 10.28 11.10 13.91
C VAL A 41 11.77 10.89 14.19
N LYS A 42 12.24 11.33 15.38
CA LYS A 42 13.65 11.21 15.83
C LYS A 42 13.87 10.17 16.94
N LEU A 43 12.95 9.22 17.09
CA LEU A 43 12.92 8.27 18.21
C LEU A 43 13.78 7.01 18.02
N VAL A 44 14.34 6.83 16.83
CA VAL A 44 15.09 5.64 16.45
C VAL A 44 16.56 5.98 16.32
N ALA A 45 17.37 5.34 17.16
CA ALA A 45 18.81 5.36 17.07
C ALA A 45 19.30 4.32 16.05
N GLY A 46 20.36 4.65 15.31
CA GLY A 46 21.03 3.76 14.36
C GLY A 46 21.18 4.36 12.97
N THR A 47 21.41 3.50 11.98
CA THR A 47 21.72 3.89 10.60
C THR A 47 20.50 4.15 9.73
N GLN A 48 19.29 3.85 10.21
CA GLN A 48 18.06 3.97 9.43
C GLN A 48 17.16 5.03 10.05
N SER A 49 16.54 5.84 9.19
CA SER A 49 15.51 6.79 9.58
C SER A 49 14.15 6.06 9.66
N PHE A 50 13.23 6.62 10.44
CA PHE A 50 11.85 6.12 10.47
C PHE A 50 11.18 6.22 9.09
N GLY A 51 11.44 7.32 8.36
CA GLY A 51 10.92 7.51 7.00
C GLY A 51 11.40 6.47 5.97
N ASN A 52 12.61 5.95 6.10
CA ASN A 52 13.09 4.89 5.21
C ASN A 52 12.53 3.52 5.60
N TRP A 53 12.35 3.28 6.90
CA TRP A 53 11.89 2.00 7.40
C TRP A 53 10.40 1.75 7.18
N VAL A 54 9.56 2.79 7.15
CA VAL A 54 8.11 2.65 6.96
C VAL A 54 7.76 2.00 5.62
N PRO A 55 8.27 2.47 4.47
CA PRO A 55 8.04 1.82 3.18
C PRO A 55 8.53 0.37 3.15
N ASP A 56 9.73 0.10 3.68
CA ASP A 56 10.28 -1.28 3.72
C ASP A 56 9.39 -2.22 4.56
N PHE A 57 8.78 -1.71 5.63
CA PHE A 57 7.90 -2.50 6.46
C PHE A 57 6.53 -2.73 5.79
N GLU A 58 6.01 -1.72 5.09
CA GLU A 58 4.78 -1.82 4.30
C GLU A 58 4.90 -2.87 3.18
N GLU A 59 5.96 -2.80 2.37
CA GLU A 59 6.23 -3.77 1.30
C GLU A 59 6.31 -5.21 1.84
N LEU A 60 6.94 -5.39 3.01
CA LEU A 60 7.02 -6.70 3.65
C LEU A 60 5.64 -7.26 4.04
N PHE A 61 4.70 -6.41 4.45
CA PHE A 61 3.33 -6.83 4.70
C PHE A 61 2.66 -7.29 3.40
N GLU A 62 2.82 -6.54 2.31
CA GLU A 62 2.22 -6.91 1.01
C GLU A 62 2.68 -8.29 0.54
N TRP A 63 3.97 -8.60 0.64
CA TRP A 63 4.52 -9.89 0.23
C TRP A 63 4.05 -11.08 1.08
N CYS A 64 3.81 -10.84 2.38
CA CYS A 64 3.50 -11.92 3.32
C CYS A 64 2.00 -12.07 3.62
N ALA A 65 1.18 -11.05 3.34
CA ALA A 65 -0.22 -11.00 3.74
C ALA A 65 -1.09 -12.10 3.11
N GLU A 66 -0.74 -12.58 1.91
CA GLU A 66 -1.49 -13.65 1.26
C GLU A 66 -1.27 -15.01 1.94
N SER A 67 -0.08 -15.23 2.51
CA SER A 67 0.26 -16.50 3.15
C SER A 67 -0.33 -16.62 4.55
N ASP A 68 -0.51 -15.51 5.26
CA ASP A 68 -1.03 -15.46 6.63
C ASP A 68 -1.97 -14.26 6.86
N PRO A 69 -3.29 -14.48 7.05
CA PRO A 69 -4.26 -13.41 7.31
C PRO A 69 -3.95 -12.55 8.56
N ARG A 70 -3.17 -13.07 9.51
CA ARG A 70 -2.71 -12.28 10.67
C ARG A 70 -1.74 -11.18 10.26
N VAL A 71 -0.97 -11.39 9.18
CA VAL A 71 -0.11 -10.38 8.58
C VAL A 71 -0.97 -9.29 7.93
N ALA A 72 -2.04 -9.66 7.21
CA ALA A 72 -3.00 -8.68 6.68
C ALA A 72 -3.66 -7.84 7.78
N THR A 73 -4.02 -8.45 8.91
CA THR A 73 -4.58 -7.74 10.07
C THR A 73 -3.60 -6.67 10.59
N ARG A 74 -2.33 -7.05 10.78
CA ARG A 74 -1.28 -6.11 11.23
C ARG A 74 -0.98 -5.03 10.20
N GLY A 75 -0.96 -5.37 8.92
CA GLY A 75 -0.78 -4.42 7.83
C GLY A 75 -1.91 -3.39 7.79
N ALA A 76 -3.16 -3.83 7.96
CA ALA A 76 -4.31 -2.92 8.06
C ALA A 76 -4.22 -2.00 9.29
N GLU A 77 -3.86 -2.54 10.45
CA GLU A 77 -3.63 -1.74 11.66
C GLU A 77 -2.50 -0.72 11.47
N PHE A 78 -1.41 -1.12 10.82
CA PHE A 78 -0.27 -0.27 10.51
C PHE A 78 -0.69 0.88 9.58
N GLY A 79 -1.28 0.57 8.42
CA GLY A 79 -1.71 1.56 7.43
C GLY A 79 -2.70 2.57 8.00
N ARG A 80 -3.70 2.12 8.77
CA ARG A 80 -4.65 3.04 9.46
C ARG A 80 -3.93 3.97 10.42
N ALA A 81 -3.00 3.44 11.20
CA ALA A 81 -2.27 4.23 12.17
C ALA A 81 -1.33 5.24 11.49
N LEU A 82 -0.69 4.88 10.37
CA LEU A 82 0.12 5.83 9.59
C LEU A 82 -0.74 6.97 9.03
N LEU A 83 -1.87 6.66 8.39
CA LEU A 83 -2.76 7.66 7.81
C LEU A 83 -3.36 8.60 8.85
N LEU A 84 -3.66 8.09 10.05
CA LEU A 84 -4.11 8.91 11.17
C LEU A 84 -2.98 9.78 11.73
N ARG A 85 -1.78 9.21 11.87
CA ARG A 85 -0.67 9.84 12.59
C ARG A 85 0.12 10.83 11.76
N PHE A 86 0.24 10.57 10.46
CA PHE A 86 1.08 11.31 9.54
C PHE A 86 0.28 11.90 8.36
N PRO A 87 -0.72 12.74 8.63
CA PRO A 87 -1.56 13.33 7.58
C PRO A 87 -0.82 14.35 6.70
N ASP A 88 0.35 14.83 7.13
CA ASP A 88 1.18 15.82 6.43
C ASP A 88 2.37 15.12 5.70
N GLU A 89 2.31 13.80 5.49
CA GLU A 89 3.28 13.09 4.67
C GLU A 89 3.14 13.47 3.18
N GLU A 90 4.21 13.26 2.42
CA GLU A 90 4.21 13.39 0.97
C GLU A 90 3.10 12.57 0.30
N GLU A 91 2.51 13.15 -0.76
CA GLU A 91 1.37 12.56 -1.48
C GLU A 91 1.65 11.11 -1.92
N SER A 92 2.85 10.84 -2.43
CA SER A 92 3.25 9.51 -2.89
C SER A 92 3.16 8.47 -1.78
N SER A 93 3.60 8.81 -0.57
CA SER A 93 3.50 7.96 0.61
C SER A 93 2.05 7.76 1.04
N LEU A 94 1.26 8.84 1.08
CA LEU A 94 -0.16 8.75 1.45
C LEU A 94 -0.94 7.85 0.47
N VAL A 95 -0.67 7.96 -0.83
CA VAL A 95 -1.29 7.10 -1.85
C VAL A 95 -0.83 5.65 -1.71
N SER A 96 0.46 5.39 -1.51
CA SER A 96 0.99 4.03 -1.28
C SER A 96 0.32 3.39 -0.06
N TRP A 97 0.29 4.07 1.09
CA TRP A 97 -0.30 3.50 2.31
C TRP A 97 -1.80 3.22 2.19
N ARG A 98 -2.54 4.06 1.45
CA ARG A 98 -3.96 3.82 1.19
C ARG A 98 -4.17 2.60 0.30
N ARG A 99 -3.31 2.40 -0.69
CA ARG A 99 -3.33 1.22 -1.57
C ARG A 99 -3.02 -0.06 -0.79
N ALA A 100 -1.96 -0.05 0.01
CA ALA A 100 -1.58 -1.17 0.86
C ALA A 100 -2.68 -1.53 1.86
N LEU A 101 -3.24 -0.53 2.54
CA LEU A 101 -4.37 -0.70 3.44
C LEU A 101 -5.58 -1.31 2.72
N ALA A 102 -5.94 -0.80 1.54
CA ALA A 102 -7.03 -1.40 0.75
C ALA A 102 -6.74 -2.87 0.41
N GLY A 103 -5.51 -3.19 0.00
CA GLY A 103 -5.07 -4.55 -0.22
C GLY A 103 -5.31 -5.46 0.99
N HIS A 104 -4.89 -5.02 2.18
CA HIS A 104 -5.15 -5.77 3.39
C HIS A 104 -6.64 -5.90 3.71
N LEU A 105 -7.46 -4.88 3.45
CA LEU A 105 -8.90 -4.93 3.65
C LEU A 105 -9.57 -5.97 2.74
N PHE A 106 -9.16 -6.07 1.48
CA PHE A 106 -9.65 -7.11 0.56
C PHE A 106 -9.29 -8.51 1.05
N ILE A 107 -8.05 -8.73 1.50
CA ILE A 107 -7.62 -10.01 2.09
C ILE A 107 -8.49 -10.39 3.30
N LEU A 108 -8.89 -9.39 4.10
CA LEU A 108 -9.71 -9.57 5.30
C LEU A 108 -11.23 -9.63 5.04
N GLY A 109 -11.67 -9.53 3.77
CA GLY A 109 -13.10 -9.56 3.40
C GLY A 109 -13.82 -8.23 3.55
N SER A 110 -13.13 -7.15 3.93
CA SER A 110 -13.70 -5.79 4.05
C SER A 110 -13.76 -5.08 2.69
N VAL A 111 -14.40 -5.71 1.70
CA VAL A 111 -14.36 -5.28 0.28
C VAL A 111 -14.89 -3.86 0.08
N ASP A 112 -16.05 -3.55 0.66
CA ASP A 112 -16.66 -2.22 0.49
C ASP A 112 -15.78 -1.12 1.08
N GLU A 113 -15.14 -1.39 2.21
CA GLU A 113 -14.22 -0.44 2.83
C GLU A 113 -12.96 -0.25 1.99
N GLY A 114 -12.35 -1.34 1.48
CA GLY A 114 -11.21 -1.28 0.58
C GLY A 114 -11.51 -0.50 -0.70
N ARG A 115 -12.69 -0.74 -1.30
CA ARG A 115 -13.17 0.00 -2.48
C ARG A 115 -13.31 1.49 -2.18
N SER A 116 -14.05 1.83 -1.13
CA SER A 116 -14.30 3.23 -0.76
C SER A 116 -13.01 3.97 -0.45
N LEU A 117 -12.03 3.31 0.18
CA LEU A 117 -10.72 3.90 0.43
C LEU A 117 -9.97 4.22 -0.87
N LEU A 118 -9.99 3.32 -1.86
CA LEU A 118 -9.36 3.56 -3.15
C LEU A 118 -10.09 4.65 -3.96
N GLU A 119 -11.42 4.66 -3.95
CA GLU A 119 -12.23 5.72 -4.58
C GLU A 119 -11.96 7.09 -3.93
N GLU A 120 -11.89 7.16 -2.61
CA GLU A 120 -11.49 8.37 -1.88
C GLU A 120 -10.05 8.78 -2.25
N THR A 121 -9.15 7.83 -2.43
CA THR A 121 -7.77 8.10 -2.84
C THR A 121 -7.72 8.78 -4.20
N VAL A 122 -8.48 8.30 -5.18
CA VAL A 122 -8.62 8.97 -6.49
C VAL A 122 -9.24 10.36 -6.35
N SER A 123 -10.29 10.50 -5.54
CA SER A 123 -10.93 11.81 -5.32
C SER A 123 -10.02 12.82 -4.63
N ARG A 124 -9.19 12.37 -3.68
CA ARG A 124 -8.30 13.22 -2.88
C ARG A 124 -7.02 13.58 -3.61
N PHE A 125 -6.51 12.68 -4.45
CA PHE A 125 -5.27 12.85 -5.21
C PHE A 125 -5.51 12.63 -6.71
N PRO A 126 -6.31 13.49 -7.36
CA PRO A 126 -6.78 13.26 -8.73
C PRO A 126 -5.66 13.30 -9.78
N THR A 127 -4.51 13.88 -9.46
CA THR A 127 -3.32 13.93 -10.32
C THR A 127 -2.39 12.73 -10.11
N ASN A 128 -2.64 11.90 -9.11
CA ASN A 128 -1.82 10.74 -8.81
C ASN A 128 -2.32 9.51 -9.58
N VAL A 129 -1.50 9.02 -10.50
CA VAL A 129 -1.86 7.87 -11.36
C VAL A 129 -2.14 6.61 -10.55
N TRP A 130 -1.44 6.41 -9.43
CA TRP A 130 -1.45 5.14 -8.71
C TRP A 130 -2.76 4.86 -7.99
N GLY A 131 -3.56 5.88 -7.69
CA GLY A 131 -4.94 5.70 -7.22
C GLY A 131 -5.82 5.05 -8.28
N TYR A 132 -5.70 5.50 -9.54
CA TYR A 132 -6.43 4.91 -10.67
C TYR A 132 -5.96 3.49 -10.99
N VAL A 133 -4.65 3.26 -10.99
CA VAL A 133 -4.07 1.92 -11.22
C VAL A 133 -4.55 0.95 -10.16
N ALA A 134 -4.59 1.34 -8.89
CA ALA A 134 -5.05 0.45 -7.83
C ALA A 134 -6.51 0.00 -8.02
N LEU A 135 -7.44 0.91 -8.37
CA LEU A 135 -8.82 0.51 -8.67
C LEU A 135 -8.90 -0.41 -9.89
N ALA A 136 -8.14 -0.09 -10.94
CA ALA A 136 -8.11 -0.90 -12.14
C ALA A 136 -7.58 -2.32 -11.88
N ASP A 137 -6.50 -2.45 -11.13
CA ASP A 137 -5.90 -3.74 -10.77
C ASP A 137 -6.90 -4.62 -10.02
N GLU A 138 -7.67 -4.03 -9.09
CA GLU A 138 -8.69 -4.75 -8.32
C GLU A 138 -9.93 -5.12 -9.16
N TYR A 139 -10.40 -4.26 -10.07
CA TYR A 139 -11.53 -4.58 -10.96
C TYR A 139 -11.15 -5.58 -12.06
N ALA A 140 -9.92 -5.54 -12.57
CA ALA A 140 -9.44 -6.44 -13.62
C ALA A 140 -8.82 -7.74 -13.11
N HIS A 141 -8.69 -7.88 -11.79
CA HIS A 141 -8.05 -9.03 -11.14
C HIS A 141 -6.67 -9.26 -11.74
N ILE A 142 -5.88 -8.20 -11.87
CA ILE A 142 -4.53 -8.25 -12.48
C ILE A 142 -3.65 -9.22 -11.70
N TRP A 143 -3.73 -9.14 -10.37
CA TRP A 143 -2.97 -9.99 -9.47
C TRP A 143 -3.86 -11.10 -8.91
N GLU A 144 -3.32 -12.32 -8.87
CA GLU A 144 -3.93 -13.40 -8.10
C GLU A 144 -3.76 -13.09 -6.61
N ARG A 145 -4.84 -12.68 -5.94
CA ARG A 145 -4.88 -12.54 -4.48
C ARG A 145 -5.73 -13.58 -3.78
N ARG A 146 -5.42 -13.85 -2.51
CA ARG A 146 -6.35 -14.47 -1.56
C ARG A 146 -7.31 -13.43 -0.95
N GLY A 147 -8.50 -13.88 -0.56
CA GLY A 147 -9.54 -13.05 0.04
C GLY A 147 -10.61 -12.63 -0.96
N ASP A 148 -11.51 -11.78 -0.50
CA ASP A 148 -12.61 -11.29 -1.31
C ASP A 148 -12.13 -10.21 -2.29
N ARG A 149 -12.84 -10.07 -3.40
CA ARG A 149 -12.47 -9.17 -4.49
C ARG A 149 -13.66 -8.35 -4.92
N LEU A 150 -13.36 -7.25 -5.61
CA LEU A 150 -14.38 -6.58 -6.41
C LEU A 150 -14.88 -7.53 -7.50
N PRO A 151 -16.16 -7.43 -7.91
CA PRO A 151 -16.63 -8.11 -9.10
C PRO A 151 -15.74 -7.76 -10.30
N LEU A 152 -15.38 -8.78 -11.08
CA LEU A 152 -14.60 -8.59 -12.31
C LEU A 152 -15.36 -7.64 -13.25
N ASP A 153 -14.72 -6.53 -13.60
CA ASP A 153 -15.30 -5.49 -14.46
C ASP A 153 -14.18 -4.83 -15.28
N LEU A 154 -13.89 -5.41 -16.45
CA LEU A 154 -12.82 -4.95 -17.32
C LEU A 154 -13.11 -3.56 -17.92
N ASP A 155 -14.38 -3.21 -18.14
CA ASP A 155 -14.78 -1.90 -18.66
C ASP A 155 -14.54 -0.80 -17.63
N ARG A 156 -14.88 -1.08 -16.36
CA ARG A 156 -14.59 -0.16 -15.26
C ARG A 156 -13.11 -0.04 -14.99
N ALA A 157 -12.36 -1.14 -15.02
CA ALA A 157 -10.90 -1.10 -14.92
C ALA A 157 -10.27 -0.26 -16.05
N ARG A 158 -10.69 -0.47 -17.30
CA ARG A 158 -10.25 0.33 -18.46
C ARG A 158 -10.58 1.80 -18.29
N THR A 159 -11.77 2.13 -17.77
CA THR A 159 -12.18 3.51 -17.49
C THR A 159 -11.23 4.20 -16.51
N TYR A 160 -10.87 3.55 -15.41
CA TYR A 160 -9.91 4.11 -14.45
C TYR A 160 -8.53 4.28 -15.09
N LEU A 161 -8.02 3.30 -15.85
CA LEU A 161 -6.73 3.43 -16.53
C LEU A 161 -6.73 4.56 -17.57
N GLN A 162 -7.82 4.74 -18.32
CA GLN A 162 -7.95 5.86 -19.25
C GLN A 162 -7.97 7.21 -18.53
N GLN A 163 -8.56 7.30 -17.33
CA GLN A 163 -8.47 8.49 -16.49
C GLN A 163 -7.03 8.70 -15.99
N GLY A 164 -6.37 7.64 -15.51
CA GLY A 164 -4.96 7.66 -15.11
C GLY A 164 -4.03 8.10 -16.25
N LEU A 165 -4.29 7.68 -17.48
CA LEU A 165 -3.50 8.05 -18.66
C LEU A 165 -3.58 9.55 -18.99
N LYS A 166 -4.67 10.23 -18.62
CA LYS A 166 -4.81 11.68 -18.80
C LYS A 166 -3.88 12.46 -17.87
N VAL A 167 -3.53 11.90 -16.71
CA VAL A 167 -2.62 12.53 -15.73
C VAL A 167 -1.18 12.05 -15.89
N ALA A 168 -0.98 10.78 -16.26
CA ALA A 168 0.32 10.18 -16.56
C ALA A 168 0.77 10.51 -18.00
N SER A 169 1.24 11.74 -18.20
CA SER A 169 1.61 12.24 -19.53
C SER A 169 2.89 11.64 -20.11
N LYS A 170 3.85 11.17 -19.29
CA LYS A 170 5.14 10.60 -19.74
C LYS A 170 5.84 9.79 -18.66
N GLY A 171 6.83 9.00 -19.06
CA GLY A 171 7.72 8.23 -18.17
C GLY A 171 7.05 6.98 -17.58
N ARG A 172 7.65 6.47 -16.50
CA ARG A 172 7.28 5.19 -15.87
C ARG A 172 5.81 5.08 -15.49
N ASP A 173 5.20 6.18 -15.04
CA ASP A 173 3.78 6.22 -14.69
C ASP A 173 2.88 5.96 -15.91
N ARG A 174 3.24 6.53 -17.07
CA ARG A 174 2.52 6.28 -18.32
C ARG A 174 2.70 4.84 -18.78
N GLU A 175 3.93 4.35 -18.71
CA GLU A 175 4.29 2.98 -19.09
C GLU A 175 3.51 1.96 -18.26
N ALA A 176 3.41 2.16 -16.94
CA ALA A 176 2.64 1.31 -16.04
C ALA A 176 1.15 1.26 -16.45
N VAL A 177 0.53 2.40 -16.75
CA VAL A 177 -0.89 2.43 -17.19
C VAL A 177 -1.08 1.69 -18.52
N LEU A 178 -0.17 1.89 -19.49
CA LEU A 178 -0.24 1.23 -20.79
C LEU A 178 -0.03 -0.29 -20.69
N GLU A 179 0.85 -0.74 -19.80
CA GLU A 179 1.04 -2.16 -19.50
C GLU A 179 -0.26 -2.78 -18.97
N ARG A 180 -0.91 -2.17 -17.97
CA ARG A 180 -2.19 -2.68 -17.44
C ARG A 180 -3.31 -2.69 -18.48
N LEU A 181 -3.35 -1.68 -19.36
CA LEU A 181 -4.34 -1.66 -20.45
C LEU A 181 -4.15 -2.85 -21.40
N LYS A 182 -2.90 -3.18 -21.72
CA LYS A 182 -2.58 -4.35 -22.52
C LYS A 182 -2.99 -5.64 -21.79
N ASP A 183 -2.69 -5.77 -20.50
CA ASP A 183 -3.10 -6.95 -19.71
C ASP A 183 -4.62 -7.15 -19.71
N ILE A 184 -5.40 -6.06 -19.68
CA ILE A 184 -6.86 -6.10 -19.79
C ILE A 184 -7.31 -6.54 -21.19
N ASP A 185 -6.68 -6.05 -22.25
CA ASP A 185 -6.98 -6.44 -23.64
C ASP A 185 -6.69 -7.94 -23.86
N ASP A 186 -5.57 -8.42 -23.33
CA ASP A 186 -5.16 -9.83 -23.43
C ASP A 186 -6.10 -10.75 -22.63
N LYS A 187 -6.67 -10.29 -21.50
CA LYS A 187 -7.68 -11.03 -20.70
C LYS A 187 -9.08 -11.06 -21.33
N GLY A 188 -9.42 -10.07 -22.16
CA GLY A 188 -10.73 -9.94 -22.78
C GLY A 188 -10.86 -10.57 -24.17
N SER A 189 -9.75 -11.05 -24.75
CA SER A 189 -9.65 -11.69 -26.07
C SER A 189 -9.93 -13.19 -25.99
#